data_AF-A0AAN6YPJ5-F1
#
_entry.id   AF-A0AAN6YPJ5-F1
#
_cell.length_a   1.000
_cell.length_b   1.000
_cell.length_c   1.000
_cell.angle_alpha   90.00
_cell.angle_beta   90.00
_cell.angle_gamma   90.00
#
_symmetry.space_group_name_H-M   'P 1'
#
loop_
_entity.id
_entity.type
_entity.pdbx_description
1 polymer ?
#
loop_
_entity_poly.entity_id
_entity_poly.type
_entity_poly.pdbx_seq_one_letter_code
_entity_poly.pdbx_strand_id
1 'polypeptide(L)'
;MSPQKPPTLKENLFFNPPQTNLPFLTSPPQYPIHPLISTPNSTSNEQWEFDGISSDGLSSFIFGFYRDPTFSFFGTGNLRMYAEFTFANKSRYAIVDYAEESEVITCPGIGTRGTWRNDKQFEYFFEVSEDFKYVKIGINNPEVKGLIEIESIAEARYTNSKVWGDTKGEVWTGIEYFYHFEPIPAAEVKVDVVIHGEKIQWKGLGGHERLWAAFNWFSCLEGLLVARFKVGRFAVSFLEFFKGENRKGSVVINEKGRQVFGSTEQKEGERDWFMLERVYGGKGITTEKLEDKVTGMRLKMVSPGRNTTWEFELWHRNVAFEYNLGSGRGGTGYSGLVKGGLVGEEKEEEGPAFSEVMRFPERSLLLKKNFV
;
A
#
# COMPACT_ATOMS: atom_id res chain seq x y z
N MET A 1 -9.02 64.84 11.48
CA MET A 1 -8.03 63.74 11.49
C MET A 1 -8.79 62.45 11.27
N SER A 2 -8.83 61.95 10.03
CA SER A 2 -9.40 60.64 9.70
C SER A 2 -8.28 59.59 9.73
N PRO A 3 -8.50 58.40 10.31
CA PRO A 3 -7.48 57.36 10.32
C PRO A 3 -7.35 56.73 8.92
N GLN A 4 -6.14 56.76 8.37
CA GLN A 4 -5.78 56.02 7.17
C GLN A 4 -5.82 54.51 7.44
N LYS A 5 -6.54 53.78 6.59
CA LYS A 5 -6.54 52.31 6.53
C LYS A 5 -5.14 51.82 6.08
N PRO A 6 -4.56 50.78 6.69
CA PRO A 6 -3.32 50.21 6.18
C PRO A 6 -3.56 49.52 4.83
N PRO A 7 -2.56 49.51 3.92
CA PRO A 7 -2.69 48.89 2.61
C PRO A 7 -2.78 47.37 2.77
N THR A 8 -3.75 46.77 2.09
CA THR A 8 -3.84 45.33 1.88
C THR A 8 -2.66 44.86 1.02
N LEU A 9 -1.82 44.01 1.57
CA LEU A 9 -0.84 43.20 0.83
C LEU A 9 -1.60 42.23 -0.09
N LYS A 10 -1.89 42.67 -1.32
CA LYS A 10 -2.04 41.80 -2.48
C LYS A 10 -0.67 41.67 -3.12
N GLU A 11 0.17 40.78 -2.58
CA GLU A 11 1.30 40.26 -3.34
C GLU A 11 0.87 38.95 -4.00
N ASN A 12 0.54 39.09 -5.28
CA ASN A 12 0.55 38.02 -6.25
C ASN A 12 1.98 37.47 -6.37
N LEU A 13 2.37 36.55 -5.49
CA LEU A 13 3.45 35.61 -5.78
C LEU A 13 2.84 34.47 -6.59
N PHE A 14 2.67 34.71 -7.90
CA PHE A 14 2.62 33.62 -8.86
C PHE A 14 3.99 32.93 -8.82
N PHE A 15 4.15 31.96 -7.91
CA PHE A 15 5.20 30.98 -8.05
C PHE A 15 4.84 30.12 -9.25
N ASN A 16 5.62 30.24 -10.32
CA ASN A 16 5.67 29.18 -11.32
C ASN A 16 5.97 27.87 -10.57
N PRO A 17 5.20 26.79 -10.75
CA PRO A 17 5.59 25.49 -10.23
C PRO A 17 7.01 25.20 -10.75
N PRO A 18 7.92 24.66 -9.90
CA PRO A 18 9.24 24.27 -10.39
C PRO A 18 9.03 23.39 -11.61
N GLN A 19 9.63 23.77 -12.74
CA GLN A 19 9.64 22.94 -13.94
C GLN A 19 10.24 21.59 -13.54
N THR A 20 9.37 20.60 -13.35
CA THR A 20 9.77 19.22 -13.10
C THR A 20 10.25 18.65 -14.42
N ASN A 21 11.48 18.99 -14.81
CA ASN A 21 12.23 18.26 -15.83
C ASN A 21 12.66 16.88 -15.28
N LEU A 22 11.73 16.16 -14.65
CA LEU A 22 11.90 14.76 -14.33
C LEU A 22 11.29 13.98 -15.49
N PRO A 23 12.07 13.18 -16.24
CA PRO A 23 11.50 12.25 -17.20
C PRO A 23 10.69 11.19 -16.42
N PHE A 24 9.40 11.45 -16.23
CA PHE A 24 8.47 10.46 -15.70
C PHE A 24 8.09 9.48 -16.80
N LEU A 25 8.23 8.19 -16.52
CA LEU A 25 7.57 7.17 -17.32
C LEU A 25 6.07 7.22 -17.01
N THR A 26 5.31 7.79 -17.93
CA THR A 26 3.84 7.81 -17.87
C THR A 26 3.19 6.58 -18.52
N SER A 27 3.97 5.82 -19.31
CA SER A 27 3.56 4.52 -19.86
C SER A 27 3.98 3.37 -18.94
N PRO A 28 3.27 2.22 -18.99
CA PRO A 28 3.69 0.99 -18.32
C PRO A 28 5.19 0.69 -18.54
N PRO A 29 6.02 0.71 -17.49
CA PRO A 29 7.43 0.40 -17.64
C PRO A 29 7.60 -1.10 -17.87
N GLN A 30 8.47 -1.51 -18.80
CA GLN A 30 8.73 -2.94 -19.05
C GLN A 30 9.13 -3.69 -17.77
N TYR A 31 9.84 -3.02 -16.86
CA TYR A 31 10.27 -3.54 -15.57
C TYR A 31 9.75 -2.66 -14.43
N PRO A 32 8.51 -2.86 -13.96
CA PRO A 32 7.87 -1.96 -12.99
C PRO A 32 8.51 -1.97 -11.60
N ILE A 33 9.24 -3.04 -11.26
CA ILE A 33 10.00 -3.11 -10.00
C ILE A 33 11.29 -2.29 -10.07
N HIS A 34 11.82 -2.02 -11.26
CA HIS A 34 13.01 -1.19 -11.41
C HIS A 34 12.74 0.24 -10.90
N PRO A 35 13.74 0.97 -10.40
CA PRO A 35 13.62 2.39 -10.12
C PRO A 35 13.19 3.13 -11.39
N LEU A 36 12.10 3.89 -11.30
CA LEU A 36 11.55 4.69 -12.38
C LEU A 36 12.03 6.14 -12.30
N ILE A 37 12.74 6.48 -11.23
CA ILE A 37 13.35 7.78 -10.98
C ILE A 37 14.86 7.60 -10.96
N SER A 38 15.52 7.91 -12.07
CA SER A 38 16.96 7.69 -12.24
C SER A 38 17.82 8.48 -11.24
N THR A 39 17.40 9.71 -10.91
CA THR A 39 18.01 10.54 -9.88
C THR A 39 16.92 11.15 -9.02
N PRO A 40 16.63 10.60 -7.82
CA PRO A 40 15.68 11.20 -6.90
C PRO A 40 16.07 12.65 -6.58
N ASN A 41 15.12 13.56 -6.70
CA ASN A 41 15.27 14.95 -6.28
C ASN A 41 14.56 15.17 -4.93
N SER A 42 14.58 16.40 -4.42
CA SER A 42 14.00 16.74 -3.11
C SER A 42 12.47 16.58 -3.02
N THR A 43 11.76 16.25 -4.11
CA THR A 43 10.29 16.12 -4.13
C THR A 43 9.82 14.72 -4.52
N SER A 44 10.58 14.02 -5.36
CA SER A 44 10.22 12.70 -5.84
C SER A 44 10.41 11.62 -4.79
N ASN A 45 9.62 10.55 -4.86
CA ASN A 45 9.79 9.38 -3.99
C ASN A 45 9.44 8.08 -4.73
N GLU A 46 10.07 7.01 -4.28
CA GLU A 46 9.77 5.64 -4.68
C GLU A 46 9.70 4.73 -3.46
N GLN A 47 8.74 3.82 -3.48
CA GLN A 47 8.55 2.81 -2.45
C GLN A 47 8.29 1.44 -3.08
N TRP A 48 8.91 0.42 -2.47
CA TRP A 48 8.53 -0.98 -2.60
C TRP A 48 7.95 -1.41 -1.26
N GLU A 49 6.68 -1.76 -1.26
CA GLU A 49 5.96 -2.11 -0.05
C GLU A 49 5.59 -3.59 -0.06
N PHE A 50 5.79 -4.26 1.08
CA PHE A 50 5.40 -5.66 1.25
C PHE A 50 4.69 -5.83 2.57
N ASP A 51 3.50 -6.41 2.53
CA ASP A 51 2.69 -6.69 3.71
C ASP A 51 2.47 -8.18 3.88
N GLY A 52 2.11 -8.56 5.11
CA GLY A 52 1.66 -9.90 5.41
C GLY A 52 0.94 -9.97 6.73
N ILE A 53 -0.01 -10.88 6.83
CA ILE A 53 -0.79 -11.18 8.03
C ILE A 53 -0.87 -12.69 8.24
N SER A 54 -0.95 -13.14 9.49
CA SER A 54 -1.16 -14.55 9.81
C SER A 54 -2.57 -15.00 9.44
N SER A 55 -2.76 -16.30 9.20
CA SER A 55 -4.06 -16.88 8.82
C SER A 55 -5.20 -16.62 9.81
N ASP A 56 -4.88 -16.35 11.08
CA ASP A 56 -5.84 -16.01 12.13
C ASP A 56 -6.10 -14.49 12.28
N GLY A 57 -5.40 -13.67 11.49
CA GLY A 57 -5.51 -12.21 11.46
C GLY A 57 -4.91 -11.51 12.67
N LEU A 58 -4.06 -12.18 13.47
CA LEU A 58 -3.55 -11.65 14.73
C LEU A 58 -2.11 -11.15 14.69
N SER A 59 -1.29 -11.66 13.78
CA SER A 59 0.09 -11.22 13.58
C SER A 59 0.23 -10.60 12.19
N SER A 60 1.18 -9.70 12.03
CA SER A 60 1.44 -9.06 10.74
C SER A 60 2.88 -8.58 10.62
N PHE A 61 3.26 -8.28 9.38
CA PHE A 61 4.37 -7.39 9.09
C PHE A 61 3.98 -6.38 8.02
N ILE A 62 4.71 -5.28 7.96
CA ILE A 62 4.83 -4.43 6.77
C ILE A 62 6.29 -4.04 6.58
N PHE A 63 6.75 -3.99 5.33
CA PHE A 63 8.05 -3.49 4.91
C PHE A 63 7.83 -2.36 3.91
N GLY A 64 8.51 -1.24 4.11
CA GLY A 64 8.68 -0.21 3.10
C GLY A 64 10.17 0.01 2.84
N PHE A 65 10.60 -0.26 1.62
CA PHE A 65 11.92 0.12 1.12
C PHE A 65 11.77 1.45 0.39
N TYR A 66 12.45 2.49 0.86
CA TYR A 66 12.24 3.85 0.35
C TYR A 66 13.49 4.40 -0.33
N ARG A 67 13.25 5.08 -1.45
CA ARG A 67 14.10 6.15 -1.98
C ARG A 67 13.27 7.42 -1.94
N ASP A 68 13.28 8.10 -0.79
CA ASP A 68 12.41 9.23 -0.50
C ASP A 68 13.16 10.37 0.20
N PRO A 69 13.70 11.33 -0.58
CA PRO A 69 14.30 12.55 -0.04
C PRO A 69 13.30 13.49 0.67
N THR A 70 12.00 13.31 0.48
CA THR A 70 10.98 14.14 1.12
C THR A 70 10.87 13.89 2.62
N PHE A 71 11.37 12.75 3.10
CA PHE A 71 11.50 12.43 4.53
C PHE A 71 12.71 13.06 5.22
N SER A 72 13.53 13.83 4.50
CA SER A 72 14.69 14.52 5.08
C SER A 72 14.35 15.42 6.28
N PHE A 73 13.10 15.84 6.46
CA PHE A 73 12.65 16.57 7.66
C PHE A 73 12.68 15.74 8.96
N PHE A 74 12.70 14.40 8.87
CA PHE A 74 12.97 13.52 10.02
C PHE A 74 14.45 13.53 10.43
N GLY A 75 15.28 14.39 9.80
CA GLY A 75 16.69 14.58 10.15
C GLY A 75 17.60 13.42 9.74
N THR A 76 17.11 12.54 8.88
CA THR A 76 17.69 11.23 8.59
C THR A 76 17.53 10.92 7.10
N GLY A 77 18.46 10.13 6.54
CA GLY A 77 18.77 10.07 5.11
C GLY A 77 17.62 9.66 4.18
N ASN A 78 17.83 9.86 2.88
CA ASN A 78 16.83 9.64 1.83
C ASN A 78 16.54 8.15 1.54
N LEU A 79 17.33 7.24 2.13
CA LEU A 79 17.29 5.80 1.92
C LEU A 79 16.78 5.11 3.19
N ARG A 80 15.47 5.14 3.37
CA ARG A 80 14.83 4.61 4.58
C ARG A 80 14.42 3.16 4.38
N MET A 81 14.64 2.34 5.40
CA MET A 81 14.02 1.04 5.57
C MET A 81 13.08 1.13 6.77
N TYR A 82 11.80 0.86 6.57
CA TYR A 82 10.83 0.71 7.65
C TYR A 82 10.23 -0.69 7.65
N ALA A 83 10.33 -1.37 8.78
CA ALA A 83 9.63 -2.62 9.01
C ALA A 83 8.83 -2.52 10.31
N GLU A 84 7.60 -3.02 10.35
CA GLU A 84 6.86 -3.15 11.60
C GLU A 84 6.23 -4.53 11.68
N PHE A 85 6.43 -5.20 12.81
CA PHE A 85 5.83 -6.49 13.14
C PHE A 85 4.81 -6.28 14.24
N THR A 86 3.64 -6.90 14.08
CA THR A 86 2.64 -7.01 15.13
C THR A 86 2.46 -8.46 15.50
N PHE A 87 2.35 -8.72 16.80
CA PHE A 87 2.24 -10.07 17.35
C PHE A 87 0.82 -10.35 17.87
N ALA A 88 0.49 -11.63 18.08
CA ALA A 88 -0.82 -12.04 18.55
C ALA A 88 -1.22 -11.47 19.93
N ASN A 89 -0.25 -11.09 20.76
CA ASN A 89 -0.47 -10.38 22.02
C ASN A 89 -0.73 -8.87 21.84
N LYS A 90 -0.84 -8.38 20.60
CA LYS A 90 -1.02 -6.98 20.19
C LYS A 90 0.16 -6.04 20.46
N SER A 91 1.28 -6.58 20.95
CA SER A 91 2.53 -5.82 20.97
C SER A 91 3.06 -5.63 19.55
N ARG A 92 3.84 -4.56 19.36
CA ARG A 92 4.40 -4.16 18.06
C ARG A 92 5.88 -3.88 18.21
N TYR A 93 6.63 -4.21 17.18
CA TYR A 93 8.06 -3.95 17.08
C TYR A 93 8.34 -3.30 15.73
N ALA A 94 8.86 -2.07 15.76
CA ALA A 94 9.12 -1.28 14.56
C ALA A 94 10.61 -0.97 14.42
N ILE A 95 11.11 -1.11 13.20
CA ILE A 95 12.46 -0.80 12.76
C ILE A 95 12.38 0.40 11.84
N VAL A 96 13.22 1.40 12.08
CA VAL A 96 13.46 2.50 11.15
C VAL A 96 14.96 2.69 11.01
N ASP A 97 15.51 2.13 9.94
CA ASP A 97 16.93 2.21 9.62
C ASP A 97 17.16 3.12 8.40
N TYR A 98 18.31 3.78 8.37
CA TYR A 98 18.73 4.65 7.28
C TYR A 98 19.99 4.11 6.64
N ALA A 99 19.84 3.60 5.42
CA ALA A 99 20.92 2.97 4.67
C ALA A 99 21.92 4.02 4.15
N GLU A 100 23.18 3.63 4.08
CA GLU A 100 24.23 4.41 3.40
C GLU A 100 24.16 4.14 1.88
N GLU A 101 23.76 2.94 1.50
CA GLU A 101 23.65 2.50 0.12
C GLU A 101 22.28 1.86 -0.16
N SER A 102 21.75 2.11 -1.35
CA SER A 102 20.65 1.33 -1.90
C SER A 102 20.93 0.94 -3.34
N GLU A 103 20.75 -0.33 -3.66
CA GLU A 103 20.94 -0.87 -4.99
C GLU A 103 19.69 -1.63 -5.42
N VAL A 104 19.23 -1.41 -6.65
CA VAL A 104 18.12 -2.17 -7.24
C VAL A 104 18.54 -2.62 -8.62
N ILE A 105 18.77 -3.92 -8.77
CA ILE A 105 19.23 -4.55 -10.01
C ILE A 105 18.11 -5.39 -10.59
N THR A 106 17.78 -5.15 -11.86
CA THR A 106 16.85 -5.98 -12.63
C THR A 106 17.63 -6.79 -13.66
N CYS A 107 17.48 -8.10 -13.61
CA CYS A 107 18.06 -9.06 -14.54
C CYS A 107 16.95 -9.69 -15.38
N PRO A 108 16.89 -9.43 -16.71
CA PRO A 108 15.89 -10.04 -17.59
C PRO A 108 15.92 -11.58 -17.52
N GLY A 109 14.75 -12.21 -17.50
CA GLY A 109 14.61 -13.66 -17.33
C GLY A 109 14.78 -14.18 -15.90
N ILE A 110 15.12 -13.31 -14.94
CA ILE A 110 15.35 -13.70 -13.53
C ILE A 110 14.40 -12.93 -12.62
N GLY A 111 14.49 -11.60 -12.60
CA GLY A 111 13.73 -10.77 -11.68
C GLY A 111 14.50 -9.52 -11.23
N THR A 112 14.04 -8.92 -10.13
CA THR A 112 14.63 -7.72 -9.54
C THR A 112 15.04 -7.97 -8.09
N ARG A 113 16.25 -7.56 -7.73
CA ARG A 113 16.75 -7.56 -6.36
C ARG A 113 16.99 -6.12 -5.89
N GLY A 114 16.40 -5.75 -4.76
CA GLY A 114 16.67 -4.51 -4.05
C GLY A 114 17.47 -4.78 -2.78
N THR A 115 18.42 -3.93 -2.43
CA THR A 115 19.23 -4.05 -1.21
C THR A 115 19.47 -2.68 -0.58
N TRP A 116 19.18 -2.56 0.71
CA TRP A 116 19.44 -1.39 1.55
C TRP A 116 20.37 -1.82 2.66
N ARG A 117 21.54 -1.18 2.75
CA ARG A 117 22.57 -1.61 3.71
C ARG A 117 23.33 -0.45 4.33
N ASN A 118 23.84 -0.74 5.51
CA ASN A 118 24.96 -0.07 6.13
C ASN A 118 25.98 -1.16 6.44
N ASP A 119 27.13 -1.12 5.77
CA ASP A 119 28.14 -2.20 5.75
C ASP A 119 28.59 -2.68 7.14
N LYS A 120 28.35 -1.88 8.19
CA LYS A 120 28.76 -2.17 9.57
C LYS A 120 27.64 -2.63 10.49
N GLN A 121 26.38 -2.56 10.07
CA GLN A 121 25.25 -2.70 10.99
C GLN A 121 24.15 -3.60 10.47
N PHE A 122 23.65 -3.37 9.25
CA PHE A 122 22.48 -4.07 8.76
C PHE A 122 22.49 -4.24 7.24
N GLU A 123 21.74 -5.25 6.79
CA GLU A 123 21.36 -5.44 5.41
C GLU A 123 19.89 -5.90 5.34
N TYR A 124 19.12 -5.25 4.49
CA TYR A 124 17.78 -5.65 4.10
C TYR A 124 17.77 -5.86 2.60
N PHE A 125 17.09 -6.90 2.13
CA PHE A 125 16.91 -7.09 0.71
C PHE A 125 15.53 -7.64 0.38
N PHE A 126 15.10 -7.39 -0.85
CA PHE A 126 14.01 -8.12 -1.47
C PHE A 126 14.48 -8.71 -2.81
N GLU A 127 13.89 -9.81 -3.21
CA GLU A 127 13.99 -10.41 -4.55
C GLU A 127 12.57 -10.65 -5.06
N VAL A 128 12.23 -10.14 -6.23
CA VAL A 128 10.94 -10.36 -6.90
C VAL A 128 11.20 -11.06 -8.23
N SER A 129 10.58 -12.21 -8.49
CA SER A 129 10.70 -12.90 -9.77
C SER A 129 10.12 -12.06 -10.93
N GLU A 130 10.65 -12.22 -12.14
CA GLU A 130 10.20 -11.44 -13.32
C GLU A 130 8.71 -11.62 -13.64
N ASP A 131 8.15 -12.80 -13.36
CA ASP A 131 6.75 -13.13 -13.55
C ASP A 131 5.84 -12.73 -12.36
N PHE A 132 6.43 -12.09 -11.34
CA PHE A 132 5.77 -11.67 -10.11
C PHE A 132 5.09 -12.83 -9.35
N LYS A 133 5.62 -14.05 -9.46
CA LYS A 133 5.09 -15.20 -8.72
C LYS A 133 5.73 -15.42 -7.36
N TYR A 134 6.93 -14.87 -7.13
CA TYR A 134 7.66 -15.11 -5.90
C TYR A 134 8.37 -13.85 -5.40
N VAL A 135 8.31 -13.64 -4.08
CA VAL A 135 9.19 -12.70 -3.36
C VAL A 135 9.93 -13.41 -2.25
N LYS A 136 11.17 -13.00 -2.07
CA LYS A 136 11.94 -13.27 -0.86
C LYS A 136 12.36 -11.95 -0.23
N ILE A 137 12.11 -11.79 1.07
CA ILE A 137 12.60 -10.66 1.85
C ILE A 137 13.59 -11.21 2.87
N GLY A 138 14.78 -10.62 2.93
CA GLY A 138 15.80 -10.97 3.89
C GLY A 138 16.12 -9.81 4.81
N ILE A 139 16.31 -10.16 6.08
CA ILE A 139 16.61 -9.21 7.15
C ILE A 139 17.86 -9.71 7.86
N ASN A 140 18.86 -8.84 7.95
CA ASN A 140 20.04 -9.06 8.76
C ASN A 140 20.38 -7.77 9.50
N ASN A 141 19.82 -7.62 10.69
CA ASN A 141 20.07 -6.54 11.64
C ASN A 141 20.48 -7.18 13.00
N PRO A 142 21.16 -6.47 13.92
CA PRO A 142 21.55 -7.02 15.22
C PRO A 142 20.37 -7.56 16.06
N GLU A 143 19.19 -6.97 15.91
CA GLU A 143 17.97 -7.30 16.65
C GLU A 143 17.06 -8.28 15.90
N VAL A 144 17.08 -8.25 14.56
CA VAL A 144 16.21 -9.07 13.71
C VAL A 144 16.99 -9.79 12.63
N LYS A 145 16.76 -11.10 12.50
CA LYS A 145 17.33 -11.90 11.42
C LYS A 145 16.34 -12.91 10.88
N GLY A 146 16.28 -13.09 9.57
CA GLY A 146 15.48 -14.15 8.98
C GLY A 146 15.05 -13.90 7.55
N LEU A 147 14.07 -14.69 7.14
CA LEU A 147 13.55 -14.71 5.78
C LEU A 147 12.02 -14.72 5.80
N ILE A 148 11.46 -14.03 4.83
CA ILE A 148 10.03 -14.05 4.53
C ILE A 148 9.89 -14.43 3.06
N GLU A 149 8.96 -15.35 2.79
CA GLU A 149 8.66 -15.85 1.45
C GLU A 149 7.20 -15.52 1.13
N ILE A 150 6.95 -15.01 -0.08
CA ILE A 150 5.64 -14.60 -0.57
C ILE A 150 5.41 -15.26 -1.93
N GLU A 151 4.37 -16.08 -2.05
CA GLU A 151 4.03 -16.82 -3.27
C GLU A 151 2.67 -16.35 -3.81
N SER A 152 2.68 -15.76 -5.01
CA SER A 152 1.51 -15.12 -5.59
C SER A 152 0.40 -16.10 -5.93
N ILE A 153 -0.82 -15.77 -5.49
CA ILE A 153 -2.07 -16.48 -5.82
C ILE A 153 -3.03 -15.63 -6.66
N ALA A 154 -2.52 -14.54 -7.22
CA ALA A 154 -3.23 -13.61 -8.09
C ALA A 154 -2.38 -13.24 -9.31
N GLU A 155 -3.02 -12.75 -10.37
CA GLU A 155 -2.30 -12.14 -11.49
C GLU A 155 -1.90 -10.72 -11.12
N ALA A 156 -0.65 -10.34 -11.44
CA ALA A 156 -0.20 -8.96 -11.32
C ALA A 156 -1.14 -8.03 -12.08
N ARG A 157 -1.35 -6.82 -11.57
CA ARG A 157 -2.30 -5.89 -12.18
C ARG A 157 -1.84 -4.44 -12.21
N TYR A 158 -2.37 -3.75 -13.20
CA TYR A 158 -2.38 -2.31 -13.31
C TYR A 158 -3.41 -1.69 -12.36
N THR A 159 -3.26 -0.39 -12.13
CA THR A 159 -4.13 0.37 -11.22
C THR A 159 -5.58 0.46 -11.73
N ASN A 160 -5.82 0.25 -13.02
CA ASN A 160 -7.15 0.20 -13.62
C ASN A 160 -7.78 -1.22 -13.67
N SER A 161 -7.38 -2.11 -12.76
CA SER A 161 -7.85 -3.52 -12.68
C SER A 161 -7.51 -4.41 -13.88
N LYS A 162 -6.66 -3.96 -14.81
CA LYS A 162 -6.21 -4.79 -15.94
C LYS A 162 -5.04 -5.68 -15.52
N VAL A 163 -5.03 -6.91 -16.01
CA VAL A 163 -3.92 -7.85 -15.79
C VAL A 163 -2.65 -7.31 -16.47
N TRP A 164 -1.52 -7.46 -15.79
CA TRP A 164 -0.20 -7.11 -16.31
C TRP A 164 0.08 -7.83 -17.65
N GLY A 165 0.71 -7.14 -18.59
CA GLY A 165 0.89 -7.61 -19.97
C GLY A 165 -0.24 -7.20 -20.92
N ASP A 166 -1.37 -6.67 -20.43
CA ASP A 166 -2.33 -5.96 -21.29
C ASP A 166 -1.75 -4.61 -21.74
N THR A 167 -1.75 -4.36 -23.06
CA THR A 167 -1.30 -3.11 -23.68
C THR A 167 -2.13 -1.88 -23.31
N LYS A 168 -3.32 -2.07 -22.73
CA LYS A 168 -4.22 -0.98 -22.27
C LYS A 168 -4.15 -0.76 -20.76
N GLY A 169 -3.17 -1.35 -20.09
CA GLY A 169 -2.93 -1.14 -18.66
C GLY A 169 -2.47 0.26 -18.33
N GLU A 170 -2.84 0.74 -17.14
CA GLU A 170 -2.42 2.05 -16.62
C GLU A 170 -1.76 1.91 -15.25
N VAL A 171 -0.59 2.53 -15.10
CA VAL A 171 0.10 2.67 -13.81
C VAL A 171 -0.23 3.99 -13.10
N TRP A 172 -0.88 4.92 -13.81
CA TRP A 172 -1.36 6.14 -13.21
C TRP A 172 -2.61 5.87 -12.37
N THR A 173 -2.68 6.47 -11.19
CA THR A 173 -3.81 6.28 -10.27
C THR A 173 -5.04 7.10 -10.63
N GLY A 174 -4.94 8.02 -11.59
CA GLY A 174 -5.97 9.03 -11.80
C GLY A 174 -5.87 10.22 -10.83
N ILE A 175 -4.87 10.21 -9.93
CA ILE A 175 -4.47 11.34 -9.09
C ILE A 175 -3.14 11.91 -9.58
N GLU A 176 -3.03 13.23 -9.66
CA GLU A 176 -1.89 13.91 -10.27
C GLU A 176 -0.57 13.54 -9.58
N TYR A 177 0.45 13.22 -10.39
CA TYR A 177 1.80 12.86 -9.96
C TYR A 177 1.93 11.62 -9.08
N PHE A 178 0.85 10.83 -8.92
CA PHE A 178 0.86 9.62 -8.10
C PHE A 178 0.60 8.37 -8.94
N TYR A 179 1.50 7.42 -8.83
CA TYR A 179 1.52 6.21 -9.65
C TYR A 179 1.66 4.98 -8.77
N HIS A 180 1.09 3.89 -9.29
CA HIS A 180 0.94 2.65 -8.58
C HIS A 180 0.94 1.48 -9.56
N PHE A 181 1.53 0.38 -9.13
CA PHE A 181 1.46 -0.92 -9.76
C PHE A 181 1.39 -1.97 -8.64
N GLU A 182 0.59 -3.02 -8.84
CA GLU A 182 0.44 -4.10 -7.86
C GLU A 182 0.98 -5.41 -8.47
N PRO A 183 2.30 -5.67 -8.33
CA PRO A 183 2.93 -6.88 -8.85
C PRO A 183 2.31 -8.15 -8.27
N ILE A 184 1.97 -8.13 -6.98
CA ILE A 184 1.44 -9.30 -6.28
C ILE A 184 0.23 -8.85 -5.47
N PRO A 185 -0.98 -8.95 -6.05
CA PRO A 185 -2.19 -8.47 -5.38
C PRO A 185 -2.65 -9.32 -4.20
N ALA A 186 -2.30 -10.59 -4.20
CA ALA A 186 -2.55 -11.50 -3.09
C ALA A 186 -1.58 -12.67 -3.20
N ALA A 187 -1.02 -13.06 -2.07
CA ALA A 187 -0.04 -14.14 -1.98
C ALA A 187 -0.15 -14.91 -0.67
N GLU A 188 0.25 -16.17 -0.72
CA GLU A 188 0.54 -16.93 0.49
C GLU A 188 1.88 -16.49 1.05
N VAL A 189 1.90 -16.25 2.35
CA VAL A 189 3.08 -15.73 3.05
C VAL A 189 3.57 -16.76 4.04
N LYS A 190 4.90 -16.89 4.14
CA LYS A 190 5.59 -17.65 5.19
C LYS A 190 6.62 -16.74 5.84
N VAL A 191 6.52 -16.60 7.16
CA VAL A 191 7.47 -15.86 7.98
C VAL A 191 8.32 -16.81 8.79
N ASP A 192 9.63 -16.61 8.75
CA ASP A 192 10.59 -17.29 9.62
C ASP A 192 11.69 -16.30 10.02
N VAL A 193 11.45 -15.60 11.12
CA VAL A 193 12.35 -14.57 11.64
C VAL A 193 12.64 -14.78 13.11
N VAL A 194 13.76 -14.26 13.57
CA VAL A 194 14.15 -14.17 14.98
C VAL A 194 14.21 -12.70 15.33
N ILE A 195 13.42 -12.27 16.33
CA ILE A 195 13.36 -10.89 16.83
C ILE A 195 13.77 -10.92 18.29
N HIS A 196 14.84 -10.22 18.65
CA HIS A 196 15.44 -10.23 20.01
C HIS A 196 15.70 -11.63 20.57
N GLY A 197 16.07 -12.58 19.71
CA GLY A 197 16.32 -13.97 20.08
C GLY A 197 15.06 -14.85 20.15
N GLU A 198 13.86 -14.29 20.01
CA GLU A 198 12.61 -15.05 19.96
C GLU A 198 12.28 -15.44 18.52
N LYS A 199 11.93 -16.71 18.32
CA LYS A 199 11.56 -17.22 17.00
C LYS A 199 10.10 -16.92 16.69
N ILE A 200 9.86 -16.24 15.58
CA ILE A 200 8.53 -15.87 15.08
C ILE A 200 8.29 -16.60 13.76
N GLN A 201 7.33 -17.52 13.76
CA GLN A 201 6.97 -18.31 12.59
C GLN A 201 5.46 -18.37 12.41
N TRP A 202 5.00 -18.06 11.20
CA TRP A 202 3.60 -18.21 10.83
C TRP A 202 3.42 -18.24 9.31
N LYS A 203 2.22 -18.64 8.89
CA LYS A 203 1.75 -18.54 7.51
C LYS A 203 0.52 -17.67 7.43
N GLY A 204 0.25 -17.11 6.26
CA GLY A 204 -0.98 -16.40 6.00
C GLY A 204 -1.03 -15.73 4.62
N LEU A 205 -1.48 -14.48 4.58
CA LEU A 205 -1.77 -13.73 3.36
C LEU A 205 -0.95 -12.45 3.32
N GLY A 206 -0.56 -11.99 2.13
CA GLY A 206 0.03 -10.66 1.96
C GLY A 206 0.25 -10.32 0.50
N GLY A 207 1.25 -9.49 0.24
CA GLY A 207 1.91 -9.39 -1.06
C GLY A 207 2.71 -8.12 -1.24
N HIS A 208 2.60 -7.48 -2.41
CA HIS A 208 3.55 -6.45 -2.81
C HIS A 208 2.90 -5.32 -3.63
N GLU A 209 3.14 -4.09 -3.21
CA GLU A 209 2.80 -2.86 -3.91
C GLU A 209 4.06 -2.11 -4.37
N ARG A 210 3.93 -1.42 -5.50
CA ARG A 210 4.96 -0.55 -6.06
C ARG A 210 4.39 0.85 -6.26
N LEU A 211 4.93 1.83 -5.53
CA LEU A 211 4.44 3.21 -5.54
C LEU A 211 5.55 4.19 -5.88
N TRP A 212 5.25 5.21 -6.68
CA TRP A 212 6.16 6.32 -6.94
C TRP A 212 5.39 7.59 -7.21
N ALA A 213 6.01 8.72 -6.90
CA ALA A 213 5.40 10.01 -7.10
C ALA A 213 6.42 11.12 -7.36
N ALA A 214 5.98 12.17 -8.03
CA ALA A 214 6.80 13.38 -8.25
C ALA A 214 6.91 14.29 -7.03
N PHE A 215 5.95 14.13 -6.11
CA PHE A 215 5.85 14.85 -4.85
C PHE A 215 5.55 13.86 -3.73
N ASN A 216 5.78 14.28 -2.49
CA ASN A 216 5.41 13.45 -1.33
C ASN A 216 3.93 13.06 -1.39
N TRP A 217 3.61 11.89 -0.83
CA TRP A 217 2.24 11.33 -0.85
C TRP A 217 1.23 12.30 -0.26
N PHE A 218 1.61 13.02 0.79
CA PHE A 218 0.76 13.97 1.49
C PHE A 218 0.40 15.22 0.67
N SER A 219 1.14 15.50 -0.41
CA SER A 219 0.83 16.56 -1.37
C SER A 219 -0.04 16.03 -2.52
N CYS A 220 0.19 14.78 -2.92
CA CYS A 220 -0.58 14.12 -3.97
C CYS A 220 -1.96 13.62 -3.51
N LEU A 221 -2.08 13.17 -2.28
CA LEU A 221 -3.23 12.44 -1.74
C LEU A 221 -3.77 13.10 -0.47
N GLU A 222 -5.08 13.05 -0.29
CA GLU A 222 -5.70 13.24 1.02
C GLU A 222 -5.84 11.92 1.79
N GLY A 223 -5.77 10.78 1.11
CA GLY A 223 -5.75 9.47 1.74
C GLY A 223 -5.89 8.34 0.73
N LEU A 224 -5.93 7.14 1.30
CA LEU A 224 -6.13 5.90 0.56
C LEU A 224 -6.91 4.89 1.40
N LEU A 225 -7.49 3.92 0.70
CA LEU A 225 -8.04 2.70 1.25
C LEU A 225 -7.47 1.51 0.48
N VAL A 226 -6.98 0.51 1.20
CA VAL A 226 -6.54 -0.76 0.61
C VAL A 226 -7.20 -1.89 1.39
N ALA A 227 -7.68 -2.90 0.68
CA ALA A 227 -8.12 -4.14 1.30
C ALA A 227 -7.64 -5.32 0.47
N ARG A 228 -7.14 -6.34 1.16
CA ARG A 228 -6.58 -7.54 0.55
C ARG A 228 -6.99 -8.73 1.39
N PHE A 229 -7.65 -9.71 0.79
CA PHE A 229 -8.13 -10.85 1.55
C PHE A 229 -8.24 -12.12 0.71
N LYS A 230 -8.23 -13.26 1.38
CA LYS A 230 -8.46 -14.57 0.77
C LYS A 230 -9.57 -15.27 1.52
N VAL A 231 -10.55 -15.78 0.80
CA VAL A 231 -11.66 -16.55 1.34
C VAL A 231 -12.02 -17.67 0.38
N GLY A 232 -11.86 -18.91 0.85
CA GLY A 232 -11.95 -20.09 0.02
C GLY A 232 -11.10 -20.00 -1.24
N ARG A 233 -11.78 -20.06 -2.38
CA ARG A 233 -11.15 -20.02 -3.72
C ARG A 233 -10.85 -18.61 -4.23
N PHE A 234 -11.33 -17.58 -3.54
CA PHE A 234 -11.20 -16.19 -3.97
C PHE A 234 -10.05 -15.49 -3.26
N ALA A 235 -9.23 -14.77 -4.02
CA ALA A 235 -8.29 -13.80 -3.54
C ALA A 235 -8.68 -12.44 -4.11
N VAL A 236 -8.86 -11.44 -3.24
CA VAL A 236 -9.39 -10.13 -3.60
C VAL A 236 -8.36 -9.06 -3.23
N SER A 237 -8.14 -8.13 -4.15
CA SER A 237 -7.42 -6.88 -3.88
C SER A 237 -8.28 -5.70 -4.30
N PHE A 238 -8.37 -4.73 -3.41
CA PHE A 238 -9.07 -3.47 -3.56
C PHE A 238 -8.12 -2.34 -3.20
N LEU A 239 -8.14 -1.29 -4.03
CA LEU A 239 -7.45 -0.04 -3.78
C LEU A 239 -8.37 1.14 -4.07
N GLU A 240 -8.20 2.22 -3.34
CA GLU A 240 -8.78 3.53 -3.63
C GLU A 240 -7.81 4.63 -3.18
N PHE A 241 -7.49 5.53 -4.10
CA PHE A 241 -6.72 6.75 -3.82
C PHE A 241 -7.63 7.97 -3.99
N PHE A 242 -7.48 8.99 -3.15
CA PHE A 242 -8.33 10.18 -3.24
C PHE A 242 -7.66 11.50 -2.86
N LYS A 243 -8.10 12.58 -3.52
CA LYS A 243 -7.82 13.99 -3.20
C LYS A 243 -9.10 14.81 -3.43
N GLY A 244 -9.72 15.32 -2.37
CA GLY A 244 -11.00 16.00 -2.41
C GLY A 244 -12.12 15.08 -2.90
N GLU A 245 -12.90 15.55 -3.87
CA GLU A 245 -13.96 14.77 -4.51
C GLU A 245 -13.44 13.76 -5.55
N ASN A 246 -12.17 13.86 -5.96
CA ASN A 246 -11.57 12.94 -6.91
C ASN A 246 -11.15 11.64 -6.21
N ARG A 247 -12.00 10.60 -6.33
CA ARG A 247 -11.74 9.26 -5.79
C ARG A 247 -11.55 8.25 -6.93
N LYS A 248 -10.46 7.50 -6.87
CA LYS A 248 -10.08 6.53 -7.90
C LYS A 248 -9.90 5.16 -7.26
N GLY A 249 -10.93 4.32 -7.40
CA GLY A 249 -10.96 2.98 -6.87
C GLY A 249 -10.85 1.91 -7.96
N SER A 250 -10.31 0.76 -7.58
CA SER A 250 -10.14 -0.40 -8.44
C SER A 250 -10.16 -1.67 -7.60
N VAL A 251 -10.84 -2.69 -8.08
CA VAL A 251 -10.93 -4.00 -7.42
C VAL A 251 -10.74 -5.12 -8.42
N VAL A 252 -10.14 -6.22 -7.96
CA VAL A 252 -10.08 -7.49 -8.68
C VAL A 252 -10.45 -8.67 -7.79
N ILE A 253 -11.05 -9.70 -8.39
CA ILE A 253 -11.18 -11.02 -7.78
C ILE A 253 -10.37 -12.00 -8.63
N ASN A 254 -9.48 -12.74 -7.99
CA ASN A 254 -8.78 -13.87 -8.56
C ASN A 254 -9.39 -15.16 -8.02
N GLU A 255 -9.64 -16.11 -8.89
CA GLU A 255 -10.04 -17.47 -8.54
C GLU A 255 -8.98 -18.43 -9.09
N LYS A 256 -8.36 -19.22 -8.19
CA LYS A 256 -7.28 -20.17 -8.56
C LYS A 256 -6.15 -19.52 -9.39
N GLY A 257 -5.73 -18.32 -8.99
CA GLY A 257 -4.62 -17.61 -9.63
C GLY A 257 -4.96 -16.91 -10.95
N ARG A 258 -6.23 -16.79 -11.32
CA ARG A 258 -6.68 -16.07 -12.52
C ARG A 258 -7.73 -15.02 -12.18
N GLN A 259 -7.64 -13.86 -12.80
CA GLN A 259 -8.61 -12.79 -12.60
C GLN A 259 -9.98 -13.19 -13.20
N VAL A 260 -11.00 -13.27 -12.35
CA VAL A 260 -12.39 -13.53 -12.75
C VAL A 260 -13.26 -12.28 -12.67
N PHE A 261 -12.85 -11.24 -11.94
CA PHE A 261 -13.55 -9.95 -11.89
C PHE A 261 -12.54 -8.83 -11.83
N GLY A 262 -12.85 -7.70 -12.47
CA GLY A 262 -12.05 -6.50 -12.39
C GLY A 262 -12.88 -5.28 -12.77
N SER A 263 -12.91 -4.26 -11.92
CA SER A 263 -13.67 -3.04 -12.19
C SER A 263 -13.04 -1.80 -11.56
N THR A 264 -13.27 -0.65 -12.18
CA THR A 264 -13.01 0.70 -11.67
C THR A 264 -14.31 1.50 -11.46
N GLU A 265 -15.46 0.88 -11.74
CA GLU A 265 -16.78 1.51 -11.66
C GLU A 265 -17.33 1.38 -10.23
N GLN A 266 -17.41 2.51 -9.53
CA GLN A 266 -17.79 2.59 -8.10
C GLN A 266 -19.29 2.83 -7.88
N LYS A 267 -20.11 2.64 -8.92
CA LYS A 267 -21.54 2.90 -8.91
C LYS A 267 -22.26 1.85 -9.72
N GLU A 268 -23.49 1.55 -9.31
CA GLU A 268 -24.37 0.63 -10.02
C GLU A 268 -24.59 1.05 -11.47
N GLY A 269 -24.57 0.07 -12.36
CA GLY A 269 -24.78 0.26 -13.79
C GLY A 269 -24.73 -1.05 -14.57
N GLU A 270 -24.67 -0.94 -15.89
CA GLU A 270 -24.69 -2.09 -16.82
C GLU A 270 -23.35 -2.82 -16.94
N ARG A 271 -22.24 -2.14 -16.57
CA ARG A 271 -20.89 -2.70 -16.58
C ARG A 271 -20.56 -3.32 -15.22
N ASP A 272 -19.54 -4.17 -15.17
CA ASP A 272 -19.02 -4.70 -13.89
C ASP A 272 -18.71 -3.53 -12.95
N TRP A 273 -19.27 -3.55 -11.73
CA TRP A 273 -19.17 -2.46 -10.75
C TRP A 273 -18.96 -2.99 -9.34
N PHE A 274 -18.50 -2.12 -8.44
CA PHE A 274 -18.32 -2.45 -7.03
C PHE A 274 -18.74 -1.30 -6.11
N MET A 275 -18.98 -1.64 -4.85
CA MET A 275 -19.20 -0.69 -3.76
C MET A 275 -18.42 -1.15 -2.53
N LEU A 276 -17.72 -0.22 -1.90
CA LEU A 276 -17.09 -0.41 -0.60
C LEU A 276 -17.81 0.44 0.44
N GLU A 277 -18.24 -0.18 1.54
CA GLU A 277 -18.79 0.48 2.71
C GLU A 277 -17.80 0.32 3.88
N ARG A 278 -17.50 1.42 4.58
CA ARG A 278 -16.77 1.36 5.86
C ARG A 278 -17.74 1.02 6.99
N VAL A 279 -17.36 0.08 7.83
CA VAL A 279 -18.18 -0.35 8.98
C VAL A 279 -17.63 0.30 10.26
N TYR A 280 -18.53 0.86 11.07
CA TYR A 280 -18.22 1.50 12.35
C TYR A 280 -18.99 0.82 13.48
N GLY A 281 -18.36 0.63 14.64
CA GLY A 281 -19.00 0.02 15.83
C GLY A 281 -19.36 -1.46 15.69
N GLY A 282 -18.94 -2.13 14.61
CA GLY A 282 -19.11 -3.57 14.41
C GLY A 282 -18.18 -4.45 15.26
N LYS A 283 -18.12 -5.74 14.92
CA LYS A 283 -17.34 -6.79 15.63
C LYS A 283 -15.83 -6.50 15.74
N GLY A 284 -15.28 -5.75 14.80
CA GLY A 284 -13.84 -5.51 14.73
C GLY A 284 -13.32 -4.45 15.71
N ILE A 285 -12.01 -4.43 15.91
CA ILE A 285 -11.34 -3.38 16.67
C ILE A 285 -11.09 -2.13 15.80
N THR A 286 -10.63 -1.06 16.44
CA THR A 286 -10.18 0.16 15.73
C THR A 286 -8.95 0.74 16.44
N THR A 287 -8.24 1.63 15.76
CA THR A 287 -7.24 2.52 16.36
C THR A 287 -7.78 3.27 17.58
N GLU A 288 -6.94 3.42 18.61
CA GLU A 288 -7.18 4.32 19.74
C GLU A 288 -6.73 5.76 19.42
N LYS A 289 -5.79 5.96 18.49
CA LYS A 289 -5.05 7.22 18.30
C LYS A 289 -5.61 8.13 17.21
N LEU A 290 -6.17 7.57 16.13
CA LEU A 290 -6.64 8.36 14.98
C LEU A 290 -8.16 8.60 15.02
N GLU A 291 -8.63 9.60 14.29
CA GLU A 291 -10.05 10.00 14.25
C GLU A 291 -10.95 8.96 13.59
N ASP A 292 -10.45 8.28 12.55
CA ASP A 292 -11.24 7.30 11.80
C ASP A 292 -11.38 6.01 12.62
N LYS A 293 -12.57 5.80 13.20
CA LYS A 293 -12.86 4.67 14.09
C LYS A 293 -13.44 3.44 13.38
N VAL A 294 -13.01 3.21 12.15
CA VAL A 294 -13.45 2.11 11.31
C VAL A 294 -13.09 0.76 11.92
N THR A 295 -14.07 -0.13 12.02
CA THR A 295 -13.90 -1.47 12.60
C THR A 295 -13.89 -2.59 11.55
N GLY A 296 -14.19 -2.25 10.29
CA GLY A 296 -14.20 -3.19 9.17
C GLY A 296 -14.69 -2.54 7.89
N MET A 297 -14.94 -3.36 6.87
CA MET A 297 -15.49 -2.93 5.58
C MET A 297 -16.44 -4.00 5.03
N ARG A 298 -17.32 -3.57 4.13
CA ARG A 298 -18.11 -4.46 3.28
C ARG A 298 -17.82 -4.15 1.82
N LEU A 299 -17.56 -5.18 1.04
CA LEU A 299 -17.28 -5.06 -0.37
C LEU A 299 -18.31 -5.86 -1.15
N LYS A 300 -19.05 -5.16 -2.02
CA LYS A 300 -19.98 -5.76 -2.97
C LYS A 300 -19.44 -5.57 -4.38
N MET A 301 -19.40 -6.64 -5.16
CA MET A 301 -18.98 -6.63 -6.56
C MET A 301 -20.06 -7.31 -7.39
N VAL A 302 -20.44 -6.69 -8.51
CA VAL A 302 -21.53 -7.17 -9.35
C VAL A 302 -21.06 -7.18 -10.80
N SER A 303 -21.30 -8.30 -11.47
CA SER A 303 -21.17 -8.44 -12.92
C SER A 303 -22.55 -8.67 -13.53
N PRO A 304 -23.24 -7.62 -13.99
CA PRO A 304 -24.58 -7.74 -14.57
C PRO A 304 -24.60 -8.68 -15.78
N GLY A 305 -23.60 -8.56 -16.66
CA GLY A 305 -23.48 -9.39 -17.86
C GLY A 305 -23.29 -10.89 -17.58
N ARG A 306 -22.85 -11.24 -16.36
CA ARG A 306 -22.70 -12.64 -15.91
C ARG A 306 -23.75 -13.04 -14.87
N ASN A 307 -24.66 -12.14 -14.51
CA ASN A 307 -25.62 -12.33 -13.43
C ASN A 307 -24.95 -12.86 -12.14
N THR A 308 -23.79 -12.29 -11.79
CA THR A 308 -22.95 -12.77 -10.70
C THR A 308 -22.71 -11.66 -9.70
N THR A 309 -22.86 -11.95 -8.40
CA THR A 309 -22.61 -11.00 -7.31
C THR A 309 -21.71 -11.66 -6.27
N TRP A 310 -20.70 -10.93 -5.80
CA TRP A 310 -19.88 -11.32 -4.66
C TRP A 310 -20.05 -10.31 -3.54
N GLU A 311 -20.16 -10.81 -2.31
CA GLU A 311 -20.27 -9.98 -1.12
C GLU A 311 -19.31 -10.49 -0.05
N PHE A 312 -18.55 -9.56 0.54
CA PHE A 312 -17.57 -9.84 1.58
C PHE A 312 -17.73 -8.85 2.73
N GLU A 313 -17.66 -9.34 3.96
CA GLU A 313 -17.62 -8.55 5.18
C GLU A 313 -16.33 -8.86 5.93
N LEU A 314 -15.52 -7.83 6.15
CA LEU A 314 -14.25 -7.92 6.84
C LEU A 314 -14.25 -7.12 8.13
N TRP A 315 -13.58 -7.62 9.16
CA TRP A 315 -13.47 -7.00 10.48
C TRP A 315 -12.04 -7.07 11.01
N HIS A 316 -11.61 -5.97 11.63
CA HIS A 316 -10.27 -5.85 12.15
C HIS A 316 -10.11 -6.65 13.46
N ARG A 317 -8.97 -7.33 13.61
CA ARG A 317 -8.61 -8.08 14.82
C ARG A 317 -7.40 -7.51 15.54
N ASN A 318 -6.48 -6.90 14.79
CA ASN A 318 -5.30 -6.24 15.33
C ASN A 318 -4.93 -5.00 14.51
N VAL A 319 -4.19 -4.08 15.13
CA VAL A 319 -3.55 -2.95 14.42
C VAL A 319 -2.21 -3.45 13.92
N ALA A 320 -2.08 -3.60 12.60
CA ALA A 320 -0.90 -4.15 11.95
C ALA A 320 0.28 -3.17 11.96
N PHE A 321 -0.01 -1.89 11.71
CA PHE A 321 0.91 -0.76 11.86
C PHE A 321 0.10 0.52 12.02
N GLU A 322 0.73 1.57 12.54
CA GLU A 322 0.06 2.86 12.67
C GLU A 322 1.05 4.01 12.75
N TYR A 323 0.84 5.05 11.96
CA TYR A 323 1.56 6.32 12.07
C TYR A 323 0.59 7.49 12.24
N ASN A 324 0.92 8.37 13.17
CA ASN A 324 0.14 9.56 13.50
C ASN A 324 0.86 10.79 12.94
N LEU A 325 0.16 11.57 12.12
CA LEU A 325 0.66 12.78 11.46
C LEU A 325 0.13 14.08 12.10
N GLY A 326 -0.50 13.97 13.27
CA GLY A 326 -1.09 15.07 14.02
C GLY A 326 -2.60 15.21 13.80
N SER A 327 -3.27 15.89 14.74
CA SER A 327 -4.73 16.15 14.68
C SER A 327 -5.57 14.90 14.42
N GLY A 328 -5.14 13.75 14.95
CA GLY A 328 -5.80 12.45 14.74
C GLY A 328 -5.84 11.99 13.28
N ARG A 329 -5.02 12.57 12.40
CA ARG A 329 -4.79 12.13 11.01
C ARG A 329 -3.55 11.25 10.93
N GLY A 330 -3.49 10.38 9.92
CA GLY A 330 -2.44 9.39 9.78
C GLY A 330 -2.90 8.19 8.96
N GLY A 331 -2.24 7.06 9.18
CA GLY A 331 -2.59 5.79 8.57
C GLY A 331 -2.62 4.68 9.60
N THR A 332 -3.61 3.80 9.48
CA THR A 332 -3.66 2.54 10.23
C THR A 332 -3.80 1.39 9.25
N GLY A 333 -2.86 0.46 9.32
CA GLY A 333 -3.02 -0.88 8.77
C GLY A 333 -3.66 -1.79 9.81
N TYR A 334 -4.54 -2.67 9.37
CA TYR A 334 -5.26 -3.62 10.20
C TYR A 334 -5.05 -5.03 9.66
N SER A 335 -4.83 -5.98 10.57
CA SER A 335 -4.97 -7.40 10.28
C SER A 335 -6.31 -7.86 10.84
N GLY A 336 -6.97 -8.77 10.13
CA GLY A 336 -8.34 -9.14 10.40
C GLY A 336 -8.76 -10.42 9.71
N LEU A 337 -10.07 -10.61 9.69
CA LEU A 337 -10.72 -11.72 9.00
C LEU A 337 -11.78 -11.17 8.05
N VAL A 338 -12.07 -11.95 7.03
CA VAL A 338 -13.16 -11.75 6.09
C VAL A 338 -14.07 -12.98 6.12
N LYS A 339 -15.35 -12.76 5.87
CA LYS A 339 -16.30 -13.80 5.47
C LYS A 339 -17.03 -13.37 4.20
N GLY A 340 -17.57 -14.33 3.47
CA GLY A 340 -18.40 -14.08 2.31
C GLY A 340 -17.98 -14.91 1.11
N GLY A 341 -18.41 -14.51 -0.07
CA GLY A 341 -18.20 -15.30 -1.28
C GLY A 341 -19.14 -14.91 -2.41
N LEU A 342 -19.39 -15.88 -3.29
CA LEU A 342 -20.38 -15.77 -4.34
C LEU A 342 -21.79 -15.82 -3.71
N VAL A 343 -22.62 -14.82 -4.00
CA VAL A 343 -24.00 -14.75 -3.50
C VAL A 343 -24.81 -15.91 -4.07
N GLY A 344 -25.48 -16.65 -3.19
CA GLY A 344 -26.27 -17.85 -3.53
C GLY A 344 -25.55 -19.17 -3.27
N GLU A 345 -24.27 -19.18 -2.89
CA GLU A 345 -23.61 -20.37 -2.35
C GLU A 345 -23.95 -20.57 -0.87
N GLU A 346 -24.25 -21.80 -0.46
CA GLU A 346 -24.67 -22.12 0.93
C GLU A 346 -23.53 -22.08 1.96
N LYS A 347 -22.28 -22.16 1.50
CA LYS A 347 -21.11 -22.27 2.38
C LYS A 347 -20.47 -20.91 2.58
N GLU A 348 -20.67 -20.34 3.76
CA GLU A 348 -19.85 -19.21 4.21
C GLU A 348 -18.46 -19.73 4.63
N GLU A 349 -17.42 -19.20 4.00
CA GLU A 349 -16.03 -19.44 4.39
C GLU A 349 -15.46 -18.18 5.04
N GLU A 350 -14.51 -18.38 5.96
CA GLU A 350 -13.73 -17.31 6.57
C GLU A 350 -12.27 -17.39 6.11
N GLY A 351 -11.58 -16.25 6.10
CA GLY A 351 -10.15 -16.21 5.84
C GLY A 351 -9.48 -14.90 6.26
N PRO A 352 -8.15 -14.79 6.08
CA PRO A 352 -7.38 -13.63 6.51
C PRO A 352 -7.69 -12.38 5.66
N ALA A 353 -7.70 -11.21 6.30
CA ALA A 353 -7.91 -9.92 5.65
C ALA A 353 -6.97 -8.82 6.17
N PHE A 354 -6.39 -8.08 5.23
CA PHE A 354 -5.61 -6.85 5.40
C PHE A 354 -6.36 -5.68 4.73
N SER A 355 -5.96 -4.44 4.94
CA SER A 355 -6.73 -3.51 5.77
C SER A 355 -6.06 -2.16 5.98
N GLU A 356 -5.82 -1.32 4.97
CA GLU A 356 -5.30 0.03 5.20
C GLU A 356 -6.37 1.10 5.13
N VAL A 357 -6.40 1.97 6.14
CA VAL A 357 -7.22 3.17 6.17
C VAL A 357 -6.36 4.36 6.51
N MET A 358 -6.19 5.25 5.53
CA MET A 358 -5.35 6.42 5.67
C MET A 358 -6.10 7.70 5.35
N ARG A 359 -5.83 8.72 6.15
CA ARG A 359 -6.25 10.08 5.91
C ARG A 359 -5.16 11.04 6.35
N PHE A 360 -4.60 11.75 5.39
CA PHE A 360 -3.50 12.67 5.61
C PHE A 360 -4.02 14.04 6.03
N PRO A 361 -3.25 14.78 6.84
CA PRO A 361 -3.62 16.13 7.25
C PRO A 361 -3.53 17.12 6.08
N GLU A 362 -4.53 17.98 5.93
CA GLU A 362 -4.51 19.08 4.93
C GLU A 362 -3.32 20.04 5.14
N ARG A 363 -2.88 20.18 6.39
CA ARG A 363 -1.70 20.94 6.81
C ARG A 363 -0.99 20.18 7.92
N SER A 364 0.32 19.97 7.78
CA SER A 364 1.14 19.41 8.86
C SER A 364 2.30 20.35 9.18
N LEU A 365 2.59 20.52 10.47
CA LEU A 365 3.79 21.22 10.93
C LEU A 365 5.07 20.50 10.50
N LEU A 366 4.99 19.19 10.23
CA LEU A 366 6.08 18.36 9.71
C LEU A 366 6.32 18.60 8.21
N LEU A 367 5.27 18.95 7.47
CA LEU A 367 5.28 19.15 6.02
C LEU A 367 5.18 20.64 5.74
N LYS A 368 6.30 21.37 5.95
CA LYS A 368 6.34 22.84 5.98
C LYS A 368 5.88 23.57 4.70
N LYS A 369 5.48 22.86 3.64
CA LYS A 369 4.71 23.35 2.48
C LYS A 369 4.26 22.12 1.66
N ASN A 370 2.96 21.86 1.56
CA ASN A 370 2.42 21.01 0.51
C ASN A 370 2.56 21.80 -0.80
N PHE A 371 3.34 21.29 -1.75
CA PHE A 371 3.77 22.05 -2.92
C PHE A 371 2.88 21.85 -4.16
N VAL A 372 1.70 21.21 -4.03
CA VAL A 372 0.76 21.00 -5.14
C VAL A 372 -0.71 21.11 -4.73
#